data_AF-A0A938LRS8-F1
#
_entry.id   AF-A0A938LRS8-F1
#
_cell.length_a   1.000
_cell.length_b   1.000
_cell.length_c   1.000
_cell.angle_alpha   90.00
_cell.angle_beta   90.00
_cell.angle_gamma   90.00
#
_symmetry.space_group_name_H-M   'P 1'
#
loop_
_entity.id
_entity.type
_entity.pdbx_description
1 polymer ?
#
loop_
_entity_poly.entity_id
_entity_poly.type
_entity_poly.pdbx_seq_one_letter_code
_entity_poly.pdbx_strand_id
1 'polypeptide(L)'
;METSKSPRKVLVAAYELAQQFLPAYSGKFSRQDFTLPQLFACLVLREHQNKSYRGVEAPRKDCPDWQAALGMKRGPDHNTLWRAFGHLVKVGLVNRMLDQMAVWAKCRGLIQGRIKPVARGGSRELLLRVITHNVMILTVT
;
A
#
# COMPACT_ATOMS: atom_id res chain seq x y z
N MET A 1 6.55 -3.42 19.93
CA MET A 1 5.68 -3.66 18.76
C MET A 1 6.61 -3.85 17.59
N GLU A 2 7.00 -5.11 17.31
CA GLU A 2 7.97 -5.43 16.28
C GLU A 2 7.36 -5.07 14.92
N THR A 3 7.90 -4.08 14.22
CA THR A 3 7.57 -3.82 12.82
C THR A 3 8.55 -4.59 11.95
N SER A 4 8.07 -5.17 10.83
CA SER A 4 8.97 -5.88 9.91
C SER A 4 10.08 -4.96 9.42
N LYS A 5 11.33 -5.33 9.73
CA LYS A 5 12.54 -4.60 9.28
C LYS A 5 12.84 -4.78 7.79
N SER A 6 12.12 -5.66 7.09
CA SER A 6 12.39 -6.00 5.68
C SER A 6 11.47 -5.22 4.73
N PRO A 7 12.00 -4.28 3.93
CA PRO A 7 11.19 -3.50 2.98
C PRO A 7 10.52 -4.37 1.92
N ARG A 8 11.15 -5.49 1.53
CA ARG A 8 10.60 -6.43 0.55
C ARG A 8 9.35 -7.14 1.08
N LYS A 9 9.36 -7.57 2.35
CA LYS A 9 8.18 -8.21 2.97
C LYS A 9 6.99 -7.24 3.04
N VAL A 10 7.25 -5.99 3.45
CA VAL A 10 6.23 -4.94 3.50
C VAL A 10 5.67 -4.66 2.10
N LEU A 11 6.53 -4.62 1.08
CA LEU A 11 6.12 -4.40 -0.31
C LEU A 11 5.19 -5.51 -0.84
N VAL A 12 5.57 -6.77 -0.64
CA VAL A 12 4.79 -7.94 -1.10
C VAL A 12 3.45 -8.00 -0.39
N ALA A 13 3.43 -7.86 0.94
CA ALA A 13 2.18 -7.87 1.70
C ALA A 13 1.25 -6.72 1.31
N ALA A 14 1.80 -5.52 1.07
CA ALA A 14 1.00 -4.39 0.58
C ALA A 14 0.38 -4.68 -0.79
N TYR A 15 1.11 -5.39 -1.66
CA TYR A 15 0.64 -5.77 -2.99
C TYR A 15 -0.48 -6.81 -2.93
N GLU A 16 -0.29 -7.89 -2.18
CA GLU A 16 -1.29 -8.96 -1.99
C GLU A 16 -2.58 -8.41 -1.36
N LEU A 17 -2.44 -7.53 -0.38
CA LEU A 17 -3.57 -6.84 0.22
C LEU A 17 -4.31 -5.99 -0.82
N ALA A 18 -3.56 -5.19 -1.58
CA ALA A 18 -4.15 -4.28 -2.57
C ALA A 18 -4.83 -5.02 -3.73
N GLN A 19 -4.36 -6.20 -4.12
CA GLN A 19 -5.01 -7.04 -5.12
C GLN A 19 -6.43 -7.48 -4.71
N GLN A 20 -6.70 -7.58 -3.41
CA GLN A 20 -8.03 -7.96 -2.91
C GLN A 20 -9.02 -6.78 -2.92
N PHE A 21 -8.54 -5.53 -2.89
CA PHE A 21 -9.39 -4.34 -2.71
C PHE A 21 -9.42 -3.40 -3.90
N LEU A 22 -8.38 -3.39 -4.73
CA LEU A 22 -8.25 -2.49 -5.86
C LEU A 22 -8.45 -3.26 -7.15
N PRO A 23 -9.22 -2.72 -8.11
CA PRO A 23 -9.22 -3.27 -9.46
C PRO A 23 -7.82 -3.15 -10.05
N ALA A 24 -7.49 -4.00 -11.03
CA ALA A 24 -6.20 -3.95 -11.71
C ALA A 24 -5.91 -2.56 -12.28
N TYR A 25 -6.93 -1.88 -12.83
CA TYR A 25 -6.81 -0.55 -13.44
C TYR A 25 -7.95 0.37 -13.01
N SER A 26 -7.73 1.69 -13.07
CA SER A 26 -8.74 2.69 -12.69
C SER A 26 -9.90 2.81 -13.69
N GLY A 27 -9.73 2.28 -14.90
CA GLY A 27 -10.76 2.22 -15.93
C GLY A 27 -10.22 1.71 -17.27
N LYS A 28 -11.13 1.44 -18.21
CA LYS A 28 -10.80 0.90 -19.55
C LYS A 28 -9.83 1.78 -20.35
N PHE A 29 -9.96 3.11 -20.22
CA PHE A 29 -9.14 4.10 -20.93
C PHE A 29 -7.90 4.54 -20.15
N SER A 30 -7.64 3.95 -18.98
CA SER A 30 -6.45 4.28 -18.21
C SER A 30 -5.20 3.70 -18.88
N ARG A 31 -4.05 4.34 -18.66
CA ARG A 31 -2.77 3.78 -19.11
C ARG A 31 -2.50 2.50 -18.33
N GLN A 32 -2.40 1.37 -19.02
CA GLN A 32 -2.19 0.05 -18.42
C GLN A 32 -0.71 -0.27 -18.18
N ASP A 33 0.11 0.77 -18.01
CA ASP A 33 1.54 0.66 -17.69
C ASP A 33 1.77 -0.01 -16.33
N PHE A 34 0.94 0.33 -15.34
CA PHE A 34 1.01 -0.16 -13.97
C PHE A 34 -0.39 -0.41 -13.44
N THR A 35 -0.52 -1.47 -12.64
CA THR A 35 -1.77 -1.78 -11.95
C THR A 35 -1.92 -0.93 -10.68
N LEU A 36 -3.16 -0.67 -10.25
CA LEU A 36 -3.41 0.05 -8.99
C LEU A 36 -2.79 -0.65 -7.77
N PRO A 37 -2.84 -1.98 -7.63
CA PRO A 37 -2.14 -2.67 -6.55
C PRO A 37 -0.62 -2.46 -6.59
N GLN A 38 0.01 -2.46 -7.78
CA GLN A 38 1.46 -2.17 -7.90
C GLN A 38 1.80 -0.76 -7.43
N LEU A 39 1.00 0.24 -7.85
CA LEU A 39 1.20 1.64 -7.46
C LEU A 39 0.97 1.83 -5.95
N PHE A 40 -0.03 1.16 -5.38
CA PHE A 40 -0.31 1.18 -3.96
C PHE A 40 0.86 0.61 -3.14
N ALA A 41 1.39 -0.55 -3.52
CA ALA A 41 2.54 -1.16 -2.84
C ALA A 41 3.75 -0.22 -2.82
N CYS A 42 3.98 0.51 -3.92
CA CYS A 42 5.06 1.51 -4.00
C CYS A 42 4.84 2.70 -3.06
N LEU A 43 3.59 3.15 -2.86
CA LEU A 43 3.27 4.22 -1.92
C LEU A 43 3.45 3.76 -0.47
N VAL A 44 3.07 2.53 -0.14
CA VAL A 44 3.29 1.95 1.20
C VAL A 44 4.78 1.84 1.50
N LEU A 45 5.57 1.37 0.52
CA LEU A 45 7.03 1.30 0.66
C LEU A 45 7.68 2.68 0.86
N ARG A 46 7.20 3.69 0.13
CA ARG A 46 7.64 5.08 0.29
C ARG A 46 7.46 5.56 1.71
N GLU A 47 6.28 5.32 2.26
CA GLU A 47 5.93 5.71 3.61
C GLU A 47 6.73 4.93 4.64
N HIS A 48 6.90 3.62 4.44
CA HIS A 48 7.67 2.75 5.32
C HIS A 48 9.14 3.18 5.43
N GLN A 49 9.74 3.64 4.32
CA GLN A 49 11.12 4.14 4.30
C GLN A 49 11.22 5.63 4.64
N ASN A 50 10.10 6.32 4.88
CA ASN A 50 10.03 7.77 5.07
C ASN A 50 10.77 8.55 3.97
N LYS A 51 10.56 8.16 2.70
CA LYS A 51 11.25 8.76 1.54
C LYS A 51 10.33 9.69 0.75
N SER A 52 10.94 10.63 0.03
CA SER A 52 10.22 11.40 -1.00
C SER A 52 9.85 10.50 -2.20
N TYR A 53 8.95 10.97 -3.06
CA TYR A 53 8.60 10.24 -4.28
C TYR A 53 9.83 9.93 -5.15
N ARG A 54 10.77 10.86 -5.25
CA ARG A 54 12.06 10.66 -5.95
C ARG A 54 12.97 9.68 -5.21
N GLY A 55 12.96 9.72 -3.88
CA GLY A 55 13.76 8.82 -3.04
C GLY A 55 13.40 7.35 -3.19
N VAL A 56 12.21 7.01 -3.70
CA VAL A 56 11.78 5.62 -3.96
C VAL A 56 12.07 5.19 -5.39
N GLU A 57 12.29 6.13 -6.32
CA GLU A 57 12.74 5.81 -7.68
C GLU A 57 14.16 5.21 -7.67
N ALA A 58 15.07 5.76 -6.86
CA ALA A 58 16.47 5.33 -6.83
C ALA A 58 16.67 3.88 -6.35
N PRO A 59 16.21 3.46 -5.15
CA PRO A 59 16.35 2.07 -4.68
C PRO A 59 15.71 1.04 -5.63
N ARG A 60 14.71 1.46 -6.42
CA ARG A 60 14.06 0.61 -7.42
C ARG A 60 14.87 0.38 -8.67
N LYS A 61 15.72 1.34 -9.06
CA LYS A 61 16.68 1.15 -10.14
C LYS A 61 17.78 0.19 -9.71
N ASP A 62 18.18 0.27 -8.44
CA ASP A 62 19.27 -0.54 -7.90
C ASP A 62 18.84 -1.98 -7.52
N CYS A 63 17.54 -2.23 -7.28
CA CYS A 63 17.01 -3.54 -6.89
C CYS A 63 15.95 -4.09 -7.87
N PRO A 64 16.35 -4.84 -8.93
CA PRO A 64 15.41 -5.44 -9.88
C PRO A 64 14.48 -6.46 -9.24
N ASP A 65 14.91 -7.14 -8.17
CA ASP A 65 14.11 -8.08 -7.37
C ASP A 65 12.77 -7.50 -6.90
N TRP A 66 12.70 -6.19 -6.62
CA TRP A 66 11.46 -5.56 -6.14
C TRP A 66 10.44 -5.40 -7.26
N GLN A 67 10.91 -5.19 -8.49
CA GLN A 67 10.06 -5.12 -9.67
C GLN A 67 9.55 -6.52 -10.02
N ALA A 68 10.43 -7.52 -9.94
CA ALA A 68 10.09 -8.93 -10.13
C ALA A 68 9.05 -9.41 -9.11
N ALA A 69 9.21 -9.05 -7.83
CA ALA A 69 8.25 -9.39 -6.77
C ALA A 69 6.83 -8.84 -7.02
N LEU A 70 6.70 -7.80 -7.84
CA LEU A 70 5.43 -7.17 -8.19
C LEU A 70 5.01 -7.44 -9.64
N GLY A 71 5.77 -8.27 -10.38
CA GLY A 71 5.53 -8.56 -11.80
C GLY A 71 5.63 -7.34 -12.73
N MET A 72 6.42 -6.32 -12.36
CA MET A 72 6.59 -5.11 -13.16
C MET A 72 7.77 -5.20 -14.12
N LYS A 73 7.57 -4.73 -15.37
CA LYS A 73 8.64 -4.62 -16.39
C LYS A 73 9.59 -3.45 -16.16
N ARG A 74 9.11 -2.39 -15.50
CA ARG A 74 9.84 -1.15 -15.20
C ARG A 74 9.27 -0.50 -13.95
N GLY A 75 9.91 0.55 -13.44
CA GLY A 75 9.34 1.35 -12.35
C GLY A 75 8.52 2.56 -12.77
N PRO A 76 7.37 2.87 -12.10
CA PRO A 76 6.77 4.19 -12.14
C PRO A 76 7.76 5.25 -11.71
N ASP A 77 7.73 6.35 -12.43
CA ASP A 77 8.37 7.59 -12.05
C ASP A 77 7.63 8.28 -10.88
N HIS A 78 8.26 9.31 -10.32
CA HIS A 78 7.72 10.11 -9.23
C HIS A 78 6.40 10.79 -9.57
N ASN A 79 6.18 11.22 -10.82
CA ASN A 79 4.91 11.83 -11.24
C ASN A 79 3.79 10.79 -11.28
N THR A 80 4.09 9.57 -11.72
CA THR A 80 3.18 8.44 -11.70
C THR A 80 2.78 8.10 -10.27
N LEU A 81 3.73 8.06 -9.32
CA LEU A 81 3.43 7.85 -7.91
C LEU A 81 2.63 9.01 -7.29
N TRP A 82 2.97 10.26 -7.62
CA TRP A 82 2.24 11.44 -7.13
C TRP A 82 0.78 11.44 -7.61
N ARG A 83 0.54 11.14 -8.89
CA ARG A 83 -0.81 10.98 -9.45
C ARG A 83 -1.55 9.81 -8.79
N ALA A 84 -0.88 8.68 -8.60
CA ALA A 84 -1.44 7.52 -7.91
C ALA A 84 -1.83 7.86 -6.47
N PHE A 85 -1.02 8.62 -5.74
CA PHE A 85 -1.34 9.06 -4.38
C PHE A 85 -2.63 9.87 -4.33
N GLY A 86 -2.80 10.84 -5.23
CA GLY A 86 -4.04 11.62 -5.33
C GLY A 86 -5.27 10.78 -5.72
N HIS A 87 -5.06 9.71 -6.49
CA HIS A 87 -6.13 8.84 -6.96
C HIS A 87 -6.54 7.77 -5.92
N LEU A 88 -5.56 7.11 -5.29
CA LEU A 88 -5.73 5.95 -4.41
C LEU A 88 -5.95 6.34 -2.95
N VAL A 89 -5.27 7.38 -2.47
CA VAL A 89 -5.31 7.75 -1.04
C VAL A 89 -6.47 8.71 -0.79
N LYS A 90 -7.68 8.20 -1.00
CA LYS A 90 -8.94 8.88 -0.69
C LYS A 90 -9.52 8.29 0.60
N VAL A 91 -10.03 9.14 1.48
CA VAL A 91 -10.63 8.75 2.78
C VAL A 91 -11.56 7.54 2.64
N GLY A 92 -12.47 7.56 1.66
CA GLY A 92 -13.44 6.47 1.47
C GLY A 92 -12.88 5.16 0.92
N LEU A 93 -11.73 5.17 0.24
CA LEU A 93 -11.07 3.93 -0.20
C LEU A 93 -10.23 3.36 0.94
N VAL A 94 -9.46 4.22 1.61
CA VAL A 94 -8.62 3.85 2.75
C VAL A 94 -9.45 3.26 3.89
N ASN A 95 -10.58 3.89 4.24
CA ASN A 95 -11.45 3.37 5.29
C ASN A 95 -11.98 1.97 4.94
N ARG A 96 -12.40 1.74 3.69
CA ARG A 96 -12.83 0.41 3.24
C ARG A 96 -11.73 -0.64 3.37
N MET A 97 -10.49 -0.29 3.02
CA MET A 97 -9.36 -1.19 3.20
C MET A 97 -9.11 -1.48 4.68
N LEU A 98 -9.16 -0.47 5.55
CA LEU A 98 -8.96 -0.62 7.00
C LEU A 98 -10.06 -1.45 7.66
N ASP A 99 -11.34 -1.24 7.31
CA ASP A 99 -12.45 -2.05 7.79
C ASP A 99 -12.27 -3.53 7.42
N GLN A 100 -11.84 -3.81 6.19
CA GLN A 100 -11.60 -5.18 5.73
C GLN A 100 -10.36 -5.81 6.37
N MET A 101 -9.28 -5.05 6.57
CA MET A 101 -8.11 -5.50 7.34
C MET A 101 -8.49 -5.86 8.79
N ALA A 102 -9.38 -5.07 9.41
CA ALA A 102 -9.88 -5.35 10.74
C ALA A 102 -10.75 -6.62 10.78
N VAL A 103 -11.60 -6.84 9.76
CA VAL A 103 -12.35 -8.10 9.60
C VAL A 103 -11.40 -9.29 9.43
N TRP A 104 -10.39 -9.18 8.58
CA TRP A 104 -9.37 -10.21 8.38
C TRP A 104 -8.62 -10.54 9.66
N ALA A 105 -8.21 -9.51 10.41
CA ALA A 105 -7.51 -9.66 11.68
C ALA A 105 -8.40 -10.35 12.74
N LYS A 106 -9.71 -10.04 12.75
CA LYS A 106 -10.69 -10.74 13.59
C LYS A 106 -10.82 -12.21 13.18
N CYS A 107 -10.93 -12.52 11.89
CA CYS A 107 -11.02 -13.90 11.39
C CYS A 107 -9.79 -14.74 11.77
N ARG A 108 -8.61 -14.12 11.88
CA ARG A 108 -7.38 -14.78 12.37
C ARG A 108 -7.22 -14.80 13.90
N GLY A 109 -8.18 -14.28 14.66
CA GLY A 109 -8.11 -14.21 16.12
C GLY A 109 -7.10 -13.19 16.66
N LEU A 110 -6.57 -12.30 15.82
CA LEU A 110 -5.57 -11.29 16.20
C LEU A 110 -6.18 -10.12 16.98
N ILE A 111 -7.50 -9.91 16.86
CA ILE A 111 -8.24 -8.85 17.55
C ILE A 111 -9.50 -9.46 18.16
N GLN A 112 -9.66 -9.34 19.49
CA GLN A 112 -10.91 -9.65 20.18
C GLN A 112 -11.66 -8.34 20.46
N GLY A 113 -12.87 -8.17 19.89
CA GLY A 113 -13.75 -7.04 20.20
C GLY A 113 -14.57 -6.47 19.03
N ARG A 114 -15.41 -5.48 19.34
CA ARG A 114 -16.24 -4.75 18.37
C ARG A 114 -15.36 -3.77 17.60
N ILE A 115 -15.13 -4.01 16.31
CA ILE A 115 -14.35 -3.11 15.45
C ILE A 115 -15.16 -1.81 15.29
N LYS A 116 -14.64 -0.69 15.81
CA LYS A 116 -15.16 0.63 15.48
C LYS A 116 -14.54 1.06 14.15
N PRO A 117 -15.32 1.58 13.18
CA PRO A 117 -14.76 2.09 11.93
C PRO A 117 -13.71 3.16 12.23
N VAL A 118 -12.58 3.11 11.52
CA VAL A 118 -11.50 4.07 11.67
C VAL A 118 -12.04 5.49 11.46
N ALA A 119 -11.66 6.39 12.37
CA ALA A 119 -12.16 7.76 12.43
C ALA A 119 -12.10 8.46 11.06
N ARG A 120 -13.22 9.06 10.65
CA ARG A 120 -13.38 9.73 9.37
C ARG A 120 -12.80 11.14 9.44
N GLY A 121 -11.52 11.28 9.16
CA GLY A 121 -10.88 12.59 9.06
C GLY A 121 -9.37 12.52 9.17
N GLY A 122 -8.67 13.05 8.15
CA GLY A 122 -7.22 13.13 8.15
C GLY A 122 -6.65 13.54 6.79
N SER A 123 -5.48 14.17 6.80
CA SER A 123 -4.66 14.38 5.59
C SER A 123 -4.42 13.04 4.87
N ARG A 124 -4.29 13.07 3.54
CA ARG A 124 -3.95 11.88 2.74
C ARG A 124 -2.66 11.21 3.22
N GLU A 125 -1.72 11.98 3.77
CA GLU A 125 -0.48 11.43 4.32
C GLU A 125 -0.73 10.65 5.61
N LEU A 126 -1.61 11.15 6.48
CA LEU A 126 -2.01 10.42 7.69
C LEU A 126 -2.70 9.11 7.32
N LEU A 127 -3.55 9.11 6.30
CA LEU A 127 -4.20 7.90 5.80
C LEU A 127 -3.17 6.87 5.31
N LEU A 128 -2.18 7.29 4.52
CA LEU A 128 -1.13 6.39 4.04
C LEU A 128 -0.27 5.84 5.19
N ARG A 129 0.03 6.67 6.20
CA ARG A 129 0.74 6.25 7.42
C ARG A 129 -0.02 5.18 8.19
N VAL A 130 -1.32 5.39 8.41
CA VAL A 130 -2.18 4.43 9.11
C VAL A 130 -2.22 3.09 8.37
N ILE A 131 -2.42 3.11 7.04
CA ILE A 131 -2.42 1.87 6.26
C ILE A 131 -1.06 1.18 6.31
N THR A 132 0.03 1.92 6.12
CA THR A 132 1.38 1.37 6.17
C THR A 132 1.65 0.70 7.51
N HIS A 133 1.22 1.31 8.62
CA HIS A 133 1.34 0.71 9.94
C HIS A 133 0.55 -0.58 10.08
N ASN A 134 -0.70 -0.62 9.60
CA ASN A 134 -1.49 -1.85 9.64
C ASN A 134 -0.89 -2.95 8.76
N VAL A 135 -0.38 -2.63 7.56
CA VAL A 135 0.33 -3.59 6.71
C VAL A 135 1.56 -4.15 7.41
N MET A 136 2.32 -3.31 8.13
CA MET A 136 3.48 -3.78 8.91
C MET A 136 3.07 -4.76 10.01
N ILE A 137 1.95 -4.54 10.70
CA ILE A 137 1.44 -5.49 11.72
C ILE A 137 1.12 -6.84 11.09
N LEU A 138 0.44 -6.85 9.94
CA LEU A 138 0.10 -8.07 9.22
C LEU A 138 1.34 -8.84 8.72
N THR A 139 2.47 -8.17 8.48
CA THR A 139 3.70 -8.84 8.02
C THR A 139 4.50 -9.56 9.11
N VAL A 140 4.14 -9.35 10.37
CA VAL A 140 4.83 -9.89 11.56
C VAL A 140 4.02 -11.02 12.21
N THR A 141 2.75 -11.18 11.80
CA THR A 141 1.82 -12.23 12.25
C THR A 141 1.68 -13.33 11.20
#